data_AF-A0A1W5D7G5-F1
#
_entry.id   AF-A0A1W5D7G5-F1
#
_cell.length_a   1.000
_cell.length_b   1.000
_cell.length_c   1.000
_cell.angle_alpha   90.00
_cell.angle_beta   90.00
_cell.angle_gamma   90.00
#
_symmetry.space_group_name_H-M   'P 1'
#
loop_
_entity.id
_entity.type
_entity.pdbx_description
1 polymer ?
#
loop_
_entity_poly.entity_id
_entity_poly.type
_entity_poly.pdbx_seq_one_letter_code
_entity_poly.pdbx_strand_id
1 'polypeptide(L)' 'MAEAEAMYRRALEGKETAWGPEHTSMLDTVNNLGNLYKNQGKMAEAEAMYRRALEGYETAWGPEHTATLDTANNLG' A
#
# COMPACT_ATOMS: atom_id res chain seq x y z
N MET A 1 11.09 -8.64 11.51
CA MET A 1 10.88 -8.13 10.13
C MET A 1 10.01 -9.06 9.29
N ALA A 2 10.27 -10.38 9.28
CA ALA A 2 9.43 -11.35 8.56
C ALA A 2 7.99 -11.48 9.10
N GLU A 3 7.78 -11.37 10.42
CA GLU A 3 6.43 -11.45 11.01
C GLU A 3 5.53 -10.28 10.57
N ALA A 4 6.06 -9.05 10.52
CA ALA A 4 5.30 -7.89 10.05
C ALA A 4 4.88 -8.04 8.59
N GLU A 5 5.77 -8.53 7.73
CA GLU A 5 5.49 -8.79 6.31
C GLU A 5 4.38 -9.85 6.14
N ALA A 6 4.47 -10.94 6.91
CA ALA A 6 3.46 -12.01 6.89
C ALA A 6 2.09 -11.52 7.39
N MET A 7 2.05 -10.71 8.46
CA MET A 7 0.81 -10.13 8.97
C MET A 7 0.15 -9.20 7.95
N TYR A 8 0.93 -8.32 7.30
CA TYR A 8 0.40 -7.40 6.29
C TYR A 8 -0.09 -8.14 5.03
N ARG A 9 0.61 -9.18 4.56
CA ARG A 9 0.14 -10.01 3.44
C ARG A 9 -1.18 -10.71 3.76
N ARG A 10 -1.29 -11.31 4.95
CA ARG A 10 -2.53 -11.95 5.41
C ARG A 10 -3.68 -10.95 5.54
N ALA A 11 -3.39 -9.73 6.03
CA ALA A 11 -4.38 -8.67 6.11
C ALA A 11 -4.86 -8.22 4.72
N LEU A 12 -3.97 -8.22 3.72
CA LEU A 12 -4.30 -7.89 2.33
C LEU A 12 -5.24 -8.93 1.71
N GLU A 13 -4.89 -10.22 1.78
CA GLU A 13 -5.75 -11.31 1.28
C GLU A 13 -7.13 -11.32 1.97
N GLY A 14 -7.16 -11.12 3.29
CA GLY A 14 -8.39 -11.05 4.05
C GLY A 14 -9.29 -9.87 3.62
N LYS A 15 -8.69 -8.70 3.37
CA LYS A 15 -9.41 -7.51 2.91
C LYS A 15 -9.90 -7.64 1.46
N GLU A 16 -9.09 -8.22 0.57
CA GLU A 16 -9.49 -8.50 -0.84
C GLU A 16 -10.70 -9.41 -0.91
N THR A 17 -10.73 -10.45 -0.08
CA THR A 17 -11.83 -11.41 -0.03
C THR A 17 -13.10 -10.81 0.59
N ALA A 18 -12.96 -9.93 1.58
CA ALA A 18 -14.10 -9.40 2.32
C ALA A 18 -14.78 -8.22 1.62
N TRP A 19 -14.01 -7.25 1.11
CA TRP A 19 -14.52 -5.92 0.75
C TRP A 19 -14.29 -5.56 -0.73
N GLY A 20 -13.66 -6.44 -1.49
CA GLY A 20 -13.27 -6.18 -2.87
C GLY A 20 -12.02 -5.29 -2.98
N PRO A 21 -11.37 -5.22 -4.16
CA PRO A 21 -10.09 -4.55 -4.36
C PRO A 21 -10.14 -3.02 -4.18
N GLU A 22 -11.33 -2.42 -4.19
CA GLU A 22 -11.51 -0.96 -4.16
C GLU A 22 -11.63 -0.35 -2.75
N HIS A 23 -11.65 -1.17 -1.68
CA HIS A 23 -11.82 -0.61 -0.35
C HIS A 23 -10.54 0.08 0.15
N THR A 24 -10.63 1.39 0.39
CA THR A 24 -9.52 2.29 0.74
C THR A 24 -8.69 1.85 1.94
N SER A 25 -9.28 1.14 2.91
CA SER A 25 -8.53 0.55 4.03
C SER A 25 -7.49 -0.51 3.63
N MET A 26 -7.61 -1.09 2.43
CA MET A 26 -6.60 -1.99 1.85
C MET A 26 -5.38 -1.19 1.38
N LEU A 27 -5.60 -0.01 0.82
CA LEU A 27 -4.55 0.86 0.29
C LEU A 27 -3.60 1.33 1.40
N ASP A 28 -4.13 1.63 2.59
CA ASP A 28 -3.31 1.94 3.76
C ASP A 28 -2.38 0.76 4.13
N THR A 29 -2.89 -0.47 3.97
CA THR A 29 -2.14 -1.71 4.27
C THR A 29 -1.04 -1.93 3.25
N VAL A 30 -1.33 -1.69 1.96
CA VAL A 30 -0.36 -1.76 0.87
C VAL A 30 0.73 -0.70 1.05
N ASN A 31 0.37 0.56 1.31
CA ASN A 31 1.33 1.65 1.54
C ASN A 31 2.26 1.35 2.75
N ASN A 32 1.70 0.82 3.84
CA ASN A 32 2.49 0.42 5.01
C ASN A 32 3.42 -0.77 4.73
N LEU A 33 3.03 -1.69 3.85
CA LEU A 33 3.93 -2.75 3.38
C LEU A 33 5.09 -2.17 2.55
N GLY A 34 4.84 -1.13 1.76
CA GLY A 34 5.88 -0.35 1.08
C GLY A 34 6.90 0.24 2.06
N ASN A 35 6.42 0.89 3.12
CA ASN A 35 7.26 1.43 4.19
C ASN A 35 8.11 0.34 4.86
N LEU A 36 7.52 -0.83 5.11
CA LEU A 36 8.23 -1.96 5.69
C LEU A 36 9.36 -2.47 4.77
N TYR A 37 9.10 -2.59 3.47
CA TYR A 37 10.13 -3.01 2.50
C TYR A 37 11.23 -1.97 2.34
N LYS A 38 10.89 -0.67 2.32
CA LYS A 38 11.87 0.43 2.30
C LYS A 38 12.80 0.36 3.49
N ASN A 39 12.26 0.14 4.69
CA ASN A 39 13.04 -0.05 5.93
C ASN A 39 13.92 -1.32 5.91
N GLN A 40 13.59 -2.30 5.08
CA GLN A 40 14.39 -3.52 4.86
C GLN A 40 15.45 -3.36 3.76
N GLY A 41 15.52 -2.21 3.07
CA GLY A 41 16.37 -2.00 1.89
C GLY A 41 15.86 -2.70 0.62
N LYS A 42 14.63 -3.22 0.65
CA LYS A 42 13.96 -3.90 -0.48
C LYS A 42 13.24 -2.89 -1.35
N MET A 43 14.00 -2.09 -2.09
CA MET A 43 13.46 -0.93 -2.82
C MET A 43 12.49 -1.32 -3.94
N ALA A 44 12.75 -2.42 -4.66
CA ALA A 44 11.86 -2.88 -5.73
C ALA A 44 10.49 -3.31 -5.19
N GLU A 45 10.47 -4.05 -4.07
CA GLU A 45 9.23 -4.46 -3.41
C GLU A 45 8.50 -3.26 -2.79
N ALA A 46 9.22 -2.27 -2.26
CA ALA A 46 8.63 -1.04 -1.73
C ALA A 46 7.93 -0.24 -2.85
N GLU A 47 8.61 -0.02 -3.97
CA GLU A 47 8.09 0.70 -5.13
C GLU A 47 6.84 0.01 -5.70
N ALA A 48 6.85 -1.32 -5.80
CA ALA A 48 5.68 -2.09 -6.24
C ALA A 48 4.46 -1.87 -5.34
N MET A 49 4.66 -1.82 -4.01
CA MET A 49 3.59 -1.54 -3.07
C MET A 49 3.08 -0.10 -3.18
N TYR A 50 3.97 0.89 -3.19
CA TYR A 50 3.53 2.29 -3.30
C TYR A 50 2.79 2.57 -4.61
N ARG A 51 3.22 2.02 -5.75
CA ARG A 51 2.47 2.15 -7.02
C ARG A 51 1.07 1.59 -6.93
N ARG A 52 0.93 0.40 -6.35
CA ARG A 52 -0.37 -0.25 -6.17
C ARG A 52 -1.29 0.58 -5.25
N ALA A 53 -0.75 1.12 -4.17
CA ALA A 53 -1.51 2.00 -3.27
C ALA A 53 -1.91 3.31 -3.97
N LEU A 54 -0.99 3.89 -4.75
CA LEU A 54 -1.21 5.15 -5.48
C LEU A 54 -2.36 5.03 -6.48
N GLU A 55 -2.34 4.00 -7.33
CA GLU A 55 -3.40 3.74 -8.32
C GLU A 55 -4.78 3.58 -7.66
N GLY A 56 -4.81 2.90 -6.51
CA GLY A 56 -6.03 2.75 -5.73
C GLY A 56 -6.53 4.06 -5.12
N TYR A 57 -5.64 4.89 -4.56
CA TYR A 57 -6.05 6.16 -3.95
C TYR A 57 -6.47 7.19 -5.01
N GLU A 58 -5.80 7.22 -6.16
CA GLU A 58 -6.21 8.03 -7.31
C GLU A 58 -7.62 7.65 -7.78
N THR A 59 -7.91 6.33 -7.86
CA THR A 59 -9.23 5.85 -8.27
C THR A 59 -10.31 6.16 -7.22
N ALA A 60 -10.02 5.97 -5.94
CA ALA A 60 -11.01 6.11 -4.87
C ALA A 60 -11.27 7.56 -4.47
N TRP A 61 -10.23 8.40 -4.42
CA TRP A 61 -10.27 9.74 -3.83
C TRP A 61 -9.74 10.85 -4.75
N GLY A 62 -9.13 10.49 -5.88
CA GLY A 62 -8.55 11.43 -6.83
C GLY A 62 -7.08 11.78 -6.54
N PRO A 63 -6.41 12.43 -7.51
CA PRO A 63 -4.97 12.72 -7.46
C PRO A 63 -4.57 13.73 -6.39
N GLU A 64 -5.46 14.64 -6.00
CA GLU A 64 -5.16 15.71 -5.03
C GLU A 64 -5.46 15.33 -3.57
N HIS A 65 -5.98 14.12 -3.33
CA HIS A 65 -6.26 13.67 -1.97
C HIS A 65 -4.94 13.46 -1.19
N THR A 66 -4.93 13.81 0.11
CA THR A 66 -3.73 13.77 0.95
C THR A 66 -3.03 12.40 0.93
N ALA A 67 -3.79 11.30 1.03
CA ALA A 67 -3.23 9.95 0.98
C ALA A 67 -2.57 9.61 -0.38
N THR A 68 -3.10 10.15 -1.47
CA THR A 68 -2.53 9.99 -2.82
C THR A 68 -1.19 10.72 -2.90
N LEU A 69 -1.15 11.98 -2.44
CA LEU A 69 0.05 12.81 -2.41
C LEU A 69 1.13 12.21 -1.49
N ASP A 70 0.75 11.70 -0.31
CA ASP A 70 1.66 11.04 0.62
C ASP A 70 2.28 9.78 0.00
N THR A 71 1.47 9.00 -0.73
CA THR A 71 1.95 7.78 -1.41
C THR A 71 2.88 8.14 -2.58
N ALA A 72 2.57 9.18 -3.34
CA ALA A 72 3.45 9.68 -4.40
C ALA A 72 4.79 10.21 -3.85
N ASN A 73 4.78 10.89 -2.70
CA ASN A 73 5.98 11.33 -2.02
C ASN A 73 6.87 10.15 -1.56
N ASN A 74 6.28 8.98 -1.27
CA ASN A 74 7.06 7.79 -0.93
C ASN A 74 7.79 7.16 -2.13
N LEU A 75 7.39 7.49 -3.36
CA LEU A 75 8.02 7.06 -4.61
C LEU A 75 9.12 8.02 -5.12
N GLY A 76 9.17 9.25 -4.60
CA GLY A 76 10.20 10.27 -4.92
C GLY A 76 11.32 10.33 -3.90
#